data_AF-A0A498LTK7-F1
#
_entry.id   AF-A0A498LTK7-F1
#
_cell.length_a   1.000
_cell.length_b   1.000
_cell.length_c   1.000
_cell.angle_alpha   90.00
_cell.angle_beta   90.00
_cell.angle_gamma   90.00
#
_symmetry.space_group_name_H-M   'P 1'
#
loop_
_entity.id
_entity.type
_entity.pdbx_description
1 polymer ?
#
loop_
_entity_poly.entity_id
_entity_poly.type
_entity_poly.pdbx_seq_one_letter_code
_entity_poly.pdbx_strand_id
1 'polypeptide(L)'
;MGGEESKLESAASKLQSTASQPDLPPSQGIPQVIIMTKVDEACPLVKNDLKKVYTSKKIKEKMHFCSEMIGVPMNCIFPVKNYHDEIDTDDDVDVLVLKAFDQIVNFAHERLMEAASN
;
A
#
# COMPACT_ATOMS: atom_id res chain seq x y z
N MET A 1 5.86 6.90 20.29
CA MET A 1 4.86 7.04 19.20
C MET A 1 5.32 7.94 18.06
N GLY A 2 6.17 8.96 18.25
CA GLY A 2 6.54 9.90 17.17
C GLY A 2 7.55 9.43 16.09
N GLY A 3 8.09 8.22 16.18
CA GLY A 3 9.11 7.74 15.24
C GLY A 3 8.56 7.11 13.95
N GLU A 4 7.36 6.53 13.98
CA GLU A 4 6.73 5.90 12.81
C GLU A 4 5.97 6.92 11.96
N GLU A 5 5.29 7.89 12.59
CA GLU A 5 4.60 8.99 11.90
C GLU A 5 5.58 9.81 11.05
N SER A 6 6.75 10.15 11.59
CA SER A 6 7.83 10.84 10.86
C SER A 6 8.31 10.09 9.60
N LYS A 7 8.35 8.75 9.64
CA LYS A 7 8.75 7.94 8.47
C LYS A 7 7.66 7.88 7.41
N LEU A 8 6.40 7.78 7.85
CA LEU A 8 5.22 7.83 6.98
C LEU A 8 5.13 9.20 6.27
N GLU A 9 5.32 10.30 6.98
CA GLU A 9 5.34 11.65 6.40
C GLU A 9 6.48 11.85 5.39
N SER A 10 7.66 11.32 5.69
CA SER A 10 8.80 11.37 4.77
C SER A 10 8.56 10.53 3.50
N ALA A 11 7.94 9.35 3.63
CA ALA A 11 7.57 8.51 2.49
C ALA A 11 6.46 9.15 1.65
N ALA A 12 5.43 9.72 2.28
CA ALA A 12 4.36 10.46 1.63
C ALA A 12 4.89 11.65 0.81
N SER A 13 5.80 12.43 1.40
CA SER A 13 6.44 13.57 0.74
C SER A 13 7.26 13.15 -0.49
N LYS A 14 7.93 12.00 -0.42
CA LYS A 14 8.67 11.43 -1.56
C LYS A 14 7.75 10.91 -2.67
N LEU A 15 6.64 10.28 -2.32
CA LEU A 15 5.65 9.83 -3.30
C LEU A 15 5.02 11.03 -4.05
N GLN A 16 4.63 12.08 -3.33
CA GLN A 16 4.12 13.32 -3.93
C GLN A 16 5.15 14.04 -4.80
N SER A 17 6.44 14.03 -4.43
CA SER A 17 7.48 14.65 -5.27
C SER A 17 7.78 13.85 -6.53
N THR A 18 7.66 12.51 -6.51
CA THR A 18 7.81 11.68 -7.72
C THR A 18 6.66 11.86 -8.72
N ALA A 19 5.47 12.26 -8.26
CA ALA A 19 4.35 12.62 -9.15
C ALA A 19 4.58 13.93 -9.94
N SER A 20 5.63 14.69 -9.60
CA SER A 20 5.96 15.99 -10.19
C SER A 20 7.20 15.95 -11.11
N GLN A 21 7.60 14.78 -11.62
CA GLN A 21 8.71 14.69 -12.59
C GLN A 21 8.36 15.50 -13.86
N PRO A 22 9.18 16.50 -14.25
CA PRO A 22 8.86 17.49 -15.29
C PRO A 22 8.83 16.94 -16.73
N ASP A 23 9.10 15.66 -16.92
CA ASP A 23 9.31 15.04 -18.23
C ASP A 23 8.03 14.35 -18.77
N LEU A 24 6.97 14.25 -17.96
CA LEU A 24 5.74 13.53 -18.31
C LEU A 24 4.56 14.51 -18.44
N PRO A 25 3.75 14.43 -19.52
CA PRO A 25 2.66 15.37 -19.75
C PRO A 25 1.62 15.34 -18.60
N PRO A 26 1.03 16.50 -18.24
CA PRO A 26 0.18 16.68 -17.05
C PRO A 26 -1.16 15.93 -17.09
N SER A 27 -1.44 15.16 -18.14
CA SER A 27 -2.65 14.33 -18.30
C SER A 27 -2.49 12.87 -17.88
N GLN A 28 -1.28 12.41 -17.52
CA GLN A 28 -1.00 11.00 -17.19
C GLN A 28 -0.17 10.88 -15.90
N GLY A 29 -0.84 10.94 -14.74
CA GLY A 29 -0.19 10.69 -13.45
C GLY A 29 0.41 9.28 -13.35
N ILE A 30 1.46 9.12 -12.54
CA ILE A 30 2.01 7.80 -12.20
C ILE A 30 1.00 7.08 -11.30
N PRO A 31 0.62 5.80 -11.55
CA PRO A 31 -0.23 5.03 -10.67
C PRO A 31 0.53 4.80 -9.38
N GLN A 32 -0.07 5.22 -8.28
CA GLN A 32 0.49 5.01 -6.97
C GLN A 32 -0.27 3.90 -6.28
N VAL A 33 0.45 2.84 -5.95
CA VAL A 33 -0.03 1.75 -5.10
C VAL A 33 0.74 1.80 -3.79
N ILE A 34 0.02 1.74 -2.68
CA ILE A 34 0.60 1.82 -1.35
C ILE A 34 0.52 0.47 -0.67
N ILE A 35 1.68 -0.04 -0.29
CA ILE A 35 1.79 -1.26 0.50
C ILE A 35 1.99 -0.85 1.97
N MET A 36 0.99 -1.12 2.80
CA MET A 36 1.05 -0.86 4.24
C MET A 36 1.53 -2.12 4.96
N THR A 37 2.80 -2.16 5.33
CA THR A 37 3.45 -3.32 5.97
C THR A 37 3.26 -3.35 7.49
N LYS A 38 3.64 -4.47 8.13
CA LYS A 38 3.67 -4.64 9.61
C LYS A 38 2.29 -4.50 10.28
N VAL A 39 1.26 -4.98 9.61
CA VAL A 39 -0.13 -4.92 10.08
C VAL A 39 -0.39 -5.78 11.32
N ASP A 40 0.40 -6.83 11.48
CA ASP A 40 0.44 -7.71 12.65
C ASP A 40 1.05 -7.03 13.88
N GLU A 41 2.10 -6.22 13.71
CA GLU A 41 2.65 -5.39 14.80
C GLU A 41 1.67 -4.27 15.20
N ALA A 42 0.97 -3.68 14.21
CA ALA A 42 0.06 -2.58 14.43
C ALA A 42 -1.19 -2.98 15.24
N CYS A 43 -1.68 -4.22 15.12
CA CYS A 43 -2.92 -4.67 15.76
C CYS A 43 -2.79 -6.08 16.33
N PRO A 44 -2.90 -6.27 17.67
CA PRO A 44 -2.82 -7.61 18.29
C PRO A 44 -3.87 -8.59 17.77
N LEU A 45 -5.04 -8.08 17.37
CA LEU A 45 -6.11 -8.89 16.79
C LEU A 45 -5.75 -9.43 15.41
N VAL A 46 -4.97 -8.68 14.63
CA VAL A 46 -4.41 -9.11 13.34
C VAL A 46 -3.23 -10.05 13.54
N LYS A 47 -2.39 -9.80 14.55
CA LYS A 47 -1.30 -10.70 14.94
C LYS A 47 -1.80 -12.12 15.23
N ASN A 48 -2.94 -12.22 15.92
CA ASN A 48 -3.54 -13.50 16.28
C ASN A 48 -4.31 -14.15 15.12
N ASP A 49 -4.83 -13.34 14.20
CA ASP A 49 -5.67 -13.81 13.09
C ASP A 49 -5.55 -12.83 11.91
N LEU A 50 -4.68 -13.17 10.97
CA LEU A 50 -4.34 -12.32 9.83
C LEU A 50 -5.54 -12.09 8.90
N LYS A 51 -6.55 -12.97 8.92
CA LYS A 51 -7.80 -12.80 8.15
C LYS A 51 -8.58 -11.57 8.59
N LYS A 52 -8.30 -11.05 9.79
CA LYS A 52 -8.94 -9.85 10.32
C LYS A 52 -8.26 -8.54 9.89
N VAL A 53 -7.27 -8.58 9.01
CA VAL A 53 -6.63 -7.37 8.45
C VAL A 53 -7.66 -6.36 7.95
N TYR A 54 -8.63 -6.80 7.14
CA TYR A 54 -9.63 -5.91 6.54
C TYR A 54 -10.85 -5.63 7.44
N THR A 55 -11.02 -6.36 8.54
CA THR A 55 -12.13 -6.16 9.49
C THR A 55 -11.70 -5.40 10.74
N SER A 56 -10.40 -5.32 11.01
CA SER A 56 -9.85 -4.60 12.14
C SER A 56 -10.05 -3.08 12.00
N LYS A 57 -10.75 -2.49 12.97
CA LYS A 57 -10.95 -1.04 13.05
C LYS A 57 -9.63 -0.26 13.04
N LYS A 58 -8.61 -0.77 13.76
CA LYS A 58 -7.30 -0.11 13.88
C LYS A 58 -6.54 -0.07 12.56
N ILE A 59 -6.63 -1.14 11.77
CA ILE A 59 -6.02 -1.18 10.41
C ILE A 59 -6.78 -0.23 9.48
N LYS A 60 -8.12 -0.24 9.52
CA LYS A 60 -8.95 0.66 8.73
C LYS A 60 -8.65 2.14 9.01
N GLU A 61 -8.50 2.52 10.28
CA GLU A 61 -8.13 3.88 10.67
C GLU A 61 -6.75 4.28 10.13
N LYS A 62 -5.76 3.37 10.19
CA LYS A 62 -4.43 3.60 9.62
C LYS A 62 -4.44 3.72 8.09
N MET A 63 -5.28 2.94 7.41
CA MET A 63 -5.48 3.07 5.97
C MET A 63 -6.11 4.43 5.63
N HIS A 64 -7.13 4.86 6.37
CA HIS A 64 -7.74 6.19 6.16
C HIS A 64 -6.73 7.31 6.37
N PHE A 65 -5.94 7.23 7.45
CA PHE A 65 -4.87 8.19 7.70
C PHE A 65 -3.84 8.23 6.55
N CYS A 66 -3.43 7.07 6.02
CA CYS A 66 -2.54 7.03 4.86
C CYS A 66 -3.19 7.61 3.60
N SER A 67 -4.48 7.35 3.38
CA SER A 67 -5.25 7.88 2.26
C SER A 67 -5.32 9.41 2.31
N GLU A 68 -5.65 9.99 3.47
CA GLU A 68 -5.71 11.44 3.68
C GLU A 68 -4.34 12.10 3.55
N MET A 69 -3.29 11.48 4.09
CA MET A 69 -1.93 12.02 4.04
C MET A 69 -1.34 12.03 2.63
N ILE A 70 -1.55 10.94 1.87
CA ILE A 70 -0.88 10.74 0.59
C ILE A 70 -1.75 11.23 -0.58
N GLY A 71 -3.07 11.31 -0.38
CA GLY A 71 -4.03 11.75 -1.39
C GLY A 71 -4.45 10.62 -2.35
N VAL A 72 -4.28 9.37 -1.95
CA VAL A 72 -4.70 8.19 -2.73
C VAL A 72 -6.01 7.62 -2.20
N PRO A 73 -6.88 7.07 -3.05
CA PRO A 73 -8.09 6.44 -2.60
C PRO A 73 -7.79 5.13 -1.86
N MET A 74 -8.70 4.73 -0.96
CA MET A 74 -8.53 3.56 -0.08
C MET A 74 -8.33 2.24 -0.83
N ASN A 75 -8.83 2.13 -2.06
CA ASN A 75 -8.65 0.96 -2.93
C ASN A 75 -7.22 0.81 -3.46
N CYS A 76 -6.37 1.84 -3.34
CA CYS A 76 -4.96 1.78 -3.71
C CYS A 76 -4.04 1.44 -2.52
N ILE A 77 -4.60 1.16 -1.35
CA ILE A 77 -3.85 0.88 -0.12
C ILE A 77 -4.04 -0.59 0.26
N PHE A 78 -2.94 -1.33 0.28
CA PHE A 78 -2.92 -2.77 0.51
C PHE A 78 -2.18 -3.09 1.80
N PRO A 79 -2.90 -3.48 2.86
CA PRO A 79 -2.28 -3.98 4.09
C PRO A 79 -1.65 -5.35 3.86
N VAL A 80 -0.36 -5.50 4.20
CA VAL A 80 0.37 -6.77 4.09
C VAL A 80 1.18 -7.06 5.35
N LYS A 81 1.39 -8.35 5.62
CA LYS A 81 2.41 -8.83 6.56
C LYS A 81 3.63 -9.26 5.73
N ASN A 82 4.82 -8.88 6.16
CA ASN A 82 6.06 -9.32 5.54
C ASN A 82 6.61 -10.53 6.30
N TYR A 83 7.22 -11.46 5.57
CA TYR A 83 8.13 -12.44 6.17
C TYR A 83 9.40 -11.73 6.61
N HIS A 84 9.80 -11.91 7.86
CA HIS A 84 11.00 -11.28 8.39
C HIS A 84 11.82 -12.23 9.28
N ASP A 85 11.15 -13.07 10.06
CA ASP A 85 11.78 -14.04 10.97
C ASP A 85 11.28 -15.48 10.74
N GLU A 86 10.26 -15.65 9.90
CA GLU A 86 9.66 -16.93 9.59
C GLU A 86 10.49 -17.73 8.56
N ILE A 87 10.59 -19.04 8.77
CA ILE A 87 11.30 -19.97 7.88
C ILE A 87 10.31 -20.61 6.89
N ASP A 88 9.12 -20.95 7.38
CA ASP A 88 8.05 -21.55 6.59
C ASP A 88 7.10 -20.46 6.05
N THR A 89 6.52 -20.73 4.89
CA THR A 89 5.48 -19.90 4.29
C THR A 89 4.13 -20.15 4.94
N ASP A 90 3.28 -19.11 4.94
CA ASP A 90 1.93 -19.13 5.47
C ASP A 90 0.94 -18.65 4.40
N ASP A 91 -0.07 -19.47 4.13
CA ASP A 91 -1.05 -19.20 3.07
C ASP A 91 -1.80 -17.88 3.27
N ASP A 92 -2.07 -17.47 4.52
CA ASP A 92 -2.77 -16.22 4.79
C ASP A 92 -1.88 -15.00 4.47
N VAL A 93 -0.58 -15.10 4.75
CA VAL A 93 0.42 -14.07 4.38
C VAL A 93 0.58 -14.02 2.86
N ASP A 94 0.73 -15.18 2.22
CA ASP A 94 0.91 -15.29 0.77
C ASP A 94 -0.27 -14.68 0.02
N VAL A 95 -1.50 -14.93 0.48
CA VAL A 95 -2.70 -14.32 -0.12
C VAL A 95 -2.64 -12.79 -0.06
N LEU A 96 -2.16 -12.18 1.03
CA LEU A 96 -2.03 -10.72 1.12
C LEU A 96 -0.96 -10.18 0.17
N VAL A 97 0.20 -10.84 0.12
CA VAL A 97 1.31 -10.44 -0.76
C VAL A 97 0.92 -10.58 -2.23
N LEU A 98 0.35 -11.73 -2.61
CA LEU A 98 -0.10 -12.00 -3.97
C LEU A 98 -1.20 -11.04 -4.40
N LYS A 99 -2.15 -10.70 -3.51
CA LYS A 99 -3.16 -9.67 -3.81
C LYS A 99 -2.55 -8.30 -4.04
N ALA A 100 -1.60 -7.88 -3.23
CA ALA A 100 -0.91 -6.60 -3.44
C ALA A 100 -0.16 -6.60 -4.78
N PHE A 101 0.52 -7.70 -5.10
CA PHE A 101 1.27 -7.83 -6.35
C PHE A 101 0.37 -7.84 -7.59
N ASP A 102 -0.73 -8.59 -7.55
CA ASP A 102 -1.74 -8.62 -8.62
C ASP A 102 -2.26 -7.21 -8.93
N GLN A 103 -2.54 -6.42 -7.89
CA GLN A 103 -2.99 -5.04 -8.05
C GLN A 103 -1.92 -4.16 -8.69
N ILE A 104 -0.65 -4.29 -8.29
CA ILE A 104 0.46 -3.54 -8.92
C ILE A 104 0.57 -3.88 -10.41
N VAL A 105 0.48 -5.15 -10.77
CA VAL A 105 0.53 -5.60 -12.17
C VAL A 105 -0.66 -5.05 -12.96
N ASN A 106 -1.86 -5.07 -12.38
CA ASN A 106 -3.06 -4.52 -13.00
C ASN A 106 -2.94 -3.01 -13.25
N PHE A 107 -2.48 -2.24 -12.26
CA PHE A 107 -2.22 -0.79 -12.43
C PHE A 107 -1.16 -0.50 -13.50
N ALA A 108 -0.11 -1.31 -13.59
CA ALA A 108 0.90 -1.18 -14.63
C ALA A 108 0.32 -1.50 -16.02
N HIS A 109 -0.51 -2.54 -16.12
CA HIS A 109 -1.16 -2.94 -17.37
C HIS A 109 -2.14 -1.88 -17.87
N GLU A 110 -3.02 -1.37 -17.01
CA GLU A 110 -3.96 -0.29 -17.33
C GLU A 110 -3.24 0.91 -17.94
N ARG A 111 -2.10 1.30 -17.38
CA ARG A 111 -1.29 2.39 -17.93
C ARG A 111 -0.65 2.12 -19.27
N LEU A 112 -0.17 0.91 -19.50
CA LEU A 112 0.38 0.54 -20.80
C LEU A 112 -0.72 0.56 -21.88
N MET A 113 -1.94 0.16 -21.53
CA MET A 113 -3.10 0.19 -22.44
C MET A 113 -3.58 1.61 -22.74
N GLU A 114 -3.60 2.51 -21.75
CA GLU A 114 -3.89 3.94 -21.96
C GLU A 114 -2.83 4.63 -22.83
N ALA A 115 -1.55 4.27 -22.65
CA ALA A 115 -0.46 4.81 -23.46
C ALA A 115 -0.49 4.32 -24.92
N ALA A 116 -1.06 3.13 -25.18
CA ALA A 116 -1.17 2.55 -26.53
C ALA A 116 -2.41 3.01 -27.31
N SER A 117 -3.35 3.68 -26.64
CA SER A 117 -4.62 4.15 -27.26
C SER A 117 -4.60 5.63 -27.67
N ASN A 118 -3.47 6.33 -27.47
CA ASN A 118 -3.29 7.76 -27.76
C ASN A 118 -2.27 8.00 -28.88
#